data_AF-A0A4R1RE86-F1
#
_entry.id   AF-A0A4R1RE86-F1
#
_cell.length_a   1.000
_cell.length_b   1.000
_cell.length_c   1.000
_cell.angle_alpha   90.00
_cell.angle_beta   90.00
_cell.angle_gamma   90.00
#
_symmetry.space_group_name_H-M   'P 1'
#
loop_
_entity.id
_entity.type
_entity.pdbx_description
1 polymer ?
#
loop_
_entity_poly.entity_id
_entity_poly.type
_entity_poly.pdbx_seq_one_letter_code
_entity_poly.pdbx_strand_id
1 'polypeptide(L)' 'MEVSVDQDLCISCGLCVSSCPDVFSWNDDEKAQADEKAVNSENEDCVKDAADGCPTDAISTH' A
#
# COMPACT_ATOMS: atom_id res chain seq x y z
N MET A 1 -2.05 -8.71 9.99
CA MET A 1 -2.30 -7.33 9.55
C MET A 1 -3.13 -7.40 8.28
N GLU A 2 -4.21 -6.62 8.24
CA GLU A 2 -4.99 -6.34 7.03
C GLU A 2 -4.56 -4.97 6.48
N VAL A 3 -4.50 -4.82 5.16
CA VAL A 3 -4.10 -3.56 4.52
C VAL A 3 -4.95 -3.32 3.29
N SER A 4 -5.41 -2.08 3.12
CA SER A 4 -6.21 -1.68 1.97
C SER A 4 -5.77 -0.32 1.44
N VAL A 5 -6.05 -0.07 0.15
CA VAL A 5 -5.81 1.22 -0.50
C VAL A 5 -7.14 1.80 -0.96
N ASP A 6 -7.49 2.98 -0.47
CA ASP A 6 -8.61 3.78 -0.94
C ASP A 6 -8.31 4.31 -2.36
N GLN A 7 -9.13 3.88 -3.31
CA GLN A 7 -8.94 4.17 -4.73
C GLN A 7 -9.29 5.62 -5.11
N ASP A 8 -10.16 6.26 -4.32
CA ASP A 8 -10.57 7.65 -4.51
C ASP A 8 -9.51 8.62 -3.96
N LEU A 9 -8.84 8.25 -2.86
CA LEU A 9 -7.78 9.05 -2.25
C LEU A 9 -6.40 8.82 -2.90
N CYS A 10 -6.18 7.67 -3.52
CA CYS A 10 -4.90 7.35 -4.15
C CYS A 10 -4.61 8.29 -5.31
N ILE A 11 -3.47 8.99 -5.27
CA ILE A 11 -3.02 9.92 -6.33
C ILE A 11 -1.90 9.34 -7.21
N SER A 12 -1.67 8.02 -7.13
CA SER A 12 -0.66 7.32 -7.93
C SER A 12 0.77 7.86 -7.76
N CYS A 13 1.14 8.29 -6.55
CA CYS A 13 2.47 8.85 -6.28
C CYS A 13 3.61 7.82 -6.33
N GLY A 14 3.29 6.53 -6.14
CA GLY A 14 4.24 5.42 -6.29
C GLY A 14 5.13 5.13 -5.08
N LEU A 15 4.99 5.87 -3.98
CA LEU A 15 5.81 5.64 -2.79
C LEU A 15 5.60 4.23 -2.21
N CYS A 16 4.37 3.79 -2.03
CA CYS A 16 4.07 2.46 -1.46
C CYS A 16 4.60 1.31 -2.32
N VAL A 17 4.42 1.39 -3.65
CA VAL A 17 4.94 0.40 -4.61
C VAL A 17 6.48 0.38 -4.60
N SER A 18 7.13 1.52 -4.39
CA SER A 18 8.60 1.57 -4.27
C SER A 18 9.11 1.06 -2.93
N SER A 19 8.40 1.35 -1.83
CA SER A 19 8.84 1.03 -0.47
C SER A 19 8.57 -0.42 -0.08
N CYS A 20 7.47 -1.00 -0.57
CA CYS A 20 7.03 -2.34 -0.18
C CYS A 20 6.42 -3.06 -1.42
N PRO A 21 7.25 -3.33 -2.46
CA PRO A 21 6.81 -3.86 -3.75
C PRO A 21 6.20 -5.27 -3.69
N ASP A 22 6.50 -6.03 -2.62
CA ASP A 22 5.94 -7.36 -2.43
C ASP A 22 4.46 -7.33 -2.05
N VAL A 23 3.98 -6.21 -1.49
CA VAL A 23 2.60 -6.04 -1.03
C VAL A 23 1.82 -5.09 -1.95
N PHE A 24 2.44 -4.01 -2.43
CA PHE A 24 1.74 -3.01 -3.23
C PHE A 24 2.09 -3.13 -4.72
N SER A 25 1.06 -3.08 -5.56
CA SER A 25 1.17 -3.06 -7.01
C SER A 25 0.20 -2.06 -7.63
N TRP A 26 0.33 -1.82 -8.94
CA TRP A 26 -0.64 -1.04 -9.70
C TRP A 26 -1.80 -1.93 -10.16
N ASN A 27 -3.03 -1.43 -10.06
CA ASN A 27 -4.20 -2.05 -10.68
C ASN A 27 -4.47 -1.48 -12.07
N ASP A 28 -5.57 -1.92 -12.69
CA ASP A 28 -5.96 -1.53 -14.05
C ASP A 28 -6.37 -0.05 -14.18
N ASP A 29 -6.68 0.63 -13.06
CA ASP A 29 -7.03 2.06 -13.01
C ASP A 29 -5.81 2.96 -12.69
N GLU A 30 -4.59 2.42 -12.82
CA GLU A 30 -3.32 3.09 -12.48
C GLU A 30 -3.26 3.57 -11.01
N LYS A 31 -4.03 2.95 -10.11
CA LYS A 31 -4.01 3.18 -8.67
C LYS A 31 -3.25 2.08 -7.95
N ALA A 32 -2.74 2.40 -6.77
CA ALA A 32 -2.11 1.40 -5.93
C ALA A 32 -3.18 0.45 -5.38
N GLN A 33 -2.85 -0.84 -5.31
CA GLN A 33 -3.61 -1.88 -4.62
C GLN A 33 -2.66 -2.67 -3.72
N ALA A 34 -3.18 -3.24 -2.65
CA ALA A 34 -2.43 -4.13 -1.77
C ALA A 34 -2.86 -5.58 -1.98
N ASP A 35 -1.91 -6.52 -2.00
CA ASP A 35 -2.18 -7.95 -1.89
C ASP A 35 -2.10 -8.36 -0.42
N GLU A 36 -3.26 -8.45 0.24
CA GLU A 36 -3.36 -8.88 1.63
C GLU A 36 -2.71 -10.25 1.89
N LYS A 37 -2.68 -11.14 0.88
CA LYS A 37 -2.09 -12.48 1.04
C LYS A 37 -0.57 -12.45 1.04
N ALA A 38 0.03 -11.36 0.56
CA ALA A 38 1.47 -11.17 0.55
C ALA A 38 1.99 -10.65 1.90
N VAL A 39 1.12 -10.13 2.77
CA VAL A 39 1.51 -9.61 4.09
C VAL A 39 1.95 -10.73 5.02
N ASN A 40 3.15 -10.59 5.57
CA ASN A 40 3.77 -11.54 6.49
C ASN A 40 4.69 -10.80 7.47
N SER A 41 5.21 -11.51 8.47
CA SER A 41 6.02 -10.91 9.54
C SER A 41 7.31 -10.23 9.06
N GLU A 42 7.80 -10.53 7.86
CA GLU A 42 9.03 -9.93 7.31
C GLU A 42 8.76 -8.58 6.63
N ASN A 43 7.52 -8.30 6.22
CA ASN A 43 7.15 -7.10 5.48
C ASN A 43 6.14 -6.19 6.22
N GLU A 44 5.67 -6.56 7.42
CA GLU A 44 4.77 -5.70 8.22
C GLU A 44 5.32 -4.29 8.43
N ASP A 45 6.63 -4.14 8.64
CA ASP A 45 7.23 -2.83 8.85
C ASP A 45 7.24 -1.98 7.57
N CYS A 46 7.50 -2.58 6.39
CA CYS A 46 7.39 -1.83 5.14
C CYS A 46 5.94 -1.46 4.80
N VAL A 47 4.96 -2.28 5.21
CA VAL A 47 3.54 -1.97 5.06
C VAL A 47 3.15 -0.77 5.92
N LYS A 48 3.63 -0.72 7.18
CA LYS A 48 3.42 0.44 8.07
C LYS A 48 4.09 1.69 7.54
N ASP A 49 5.35 1.59 7.12
CA ASP A 49 6.10 2.73 6.55
C ASP A 49 5.43 3.26 5.27
N ALA A 50 4.88 2.37 4.44
CA ALA A 50 4.11 2.75 3.25
C ALA A 50 2.81 3.49 3.62
N ALA A 51 2.11 3.03 4.66
CA ALA A 51 0.90 3.68 5.15
C ALA A 51 1.19 5.07 5.74
N ASP A 52 2.16 5.18 6.65
CA ASP A 52 2.58 6.43 7.28
C ASP A 52 3.17 7.44 6.28
N GLY A 53 3.78 6.94 5.19
CA GLY A 53 4.34 7.76 4.13
C GLY A 53 3.32 8.24 3.09
N CYS A 54 2.09 7.73 3.11
CA CYS A 54 1.10 8.04 2.08
C CYS A 54 0.69 9.53 2.14
N PRO A 55 0.94 10.34 1.11
CA PRO A 55 0.69 11.79 1.17
C PRO A 55 -0.81 12.17 1.22
N THR A 56 -1.70 11.21 0.99
CA THR A 56 -3.15 11.41 0.98
C THR A 56 -3.87 10.50 1.97
N ASP A 57 -3.12 9.83 2.87
CA ASP A 57 -3.66 8.87 3.85
C ASP A 57 -4.55 7.79 3.20
N ALA A 58 -4.26 7.43 1.94
CA ALA A 58 -5.06 6.47 1.17
C ALA A 58 -4.86 5.02 1.62
N ILE A 59 -3.92 4.74 2.53
CA ILE A 59 -3.57 3.37 2.95
C ILE A 59 -4.02 3.18 4.39
N SER A 60 -4.86 2.18 4.63
CA SER A 60 -5.34 1.81 5.96
C SER A 60 -4.78 0.46 6.37
N THR A 61 -4.36 0.33 7.63
CA THR A 61 -3.87 -0.94 8.22
C THR A 61 -4.69 -1.30 9.45
N HIS A 62 -5.06 -2.58 9.59
CA HIS A 62 -5.89 -3.13 10.68
C HIS A 62 -5.34 -4.44 11.26
#